data_AF-D6U0J3-F1
#
_entry.id   AF-D6U0J3-F1
#
_cell.length_a   1.000
_cell.length_b   1.000
_cell.length_c   1.000
_cell.angle_alpha   90.00
_cell.angle_beta   90.00
_cell.angle_gamma   90.00
#
_symmetry.space_group_name_H-M   'P 1'
#
loop_
_entity.id
_entity.type
_entity.pdbx_description
1 polymer ?
#
loop_
_entity_poly.entity_id
_entity_poly.type
_entity_poly.pdbx_seq_one_letter_code
_entity_poly.pdbx_strand_id
1 'polypeptide(L)'
;MTLLPVADGARLLGIHPKTLHHWLKEANMLLVTHPTDARIKCVTEEHLQQVASLHGRPLQASRPLDAASPPLISSQVSVPHVSENEAESASTACSFLTTQGSEADLLQRLSGLETKIATLQEQFAQLTLALLQERERSVERRLTTLESLMQPLVGTQLSALPTPGVEQEPPGPRRAPRPLHPVEQLARSRMPPLIEYSAPGTYVIISSQEGEVHLEPNSRAWFDWLATLSSFRFVGPMGRFTGHRGYKDGQQTRYWSASRCVRRHTYKQYLGMTESLSIANLERTAARLQSDIEAR
;
A
#
# COMPACT_ATOMS: atom_id res chain seq x y z
N MET A 1 -18.20 -8.66 35.02
CA MET A 1 -16.90 -8.49 34.34
C MET A 1 -16.94 -9.20 33.00
N THR A 2 -17.60 -8.60 32.02
CA THR A 2 -17.69 -9.09 30.64
C THR A 2 -16.35 -8.86 29.94
N LEU A 3 -15.64 -9.95 29.64
CA LEU A 3 -14.40 -9.92 28.87
C LEU A 3 -14.74 -9.97 27.39
N LEU A 4 -14.40 -8.92 26.65
CA LEU A 4 -14.64 -8.81 25.22
C LEU A 4 -13.31 -8.99 24.46
N PRO A 5 -13.25 -9.87 23.44
CA PRO A 5 -12.11 -9.90 22.54
C PRO A 5 -11.85 -8.53 21.92
N VAL A 6 -10.58 -8.13 21.77
CA VAL A 6 -10.20 -6.83 21.17
C VAL A 6 -10.80 -6.66 19.78
N ALA A 7 -10.93 -7.74 19.01
CA ALA A 7 -11.54 -7.71 17.69
C ALA A 7 -13.02 -7.27 17.76
N ASP A 8 -13.77 -7.73 18.76
CA ASP A 8 -15.19 -7.40 18.92
C ASP A 8 -15.36 -5.99 19.48
N GLY A 9 -14.52 -5.59 20.43
CA GLY A 9 -14.46 -4.20 20.91
C GLY A 9 -14.15 -3.20 19.78
N ALA A 10 -13.26 -3.58 18.85
CA ALA A 10 -12.94 -2.75 17.69
C ALA A 10 -14.14 -2.62 16.74
N ARG A 11 -14.92 -3.70 16.56
CA ARG A 11 -16.18 -3.65 15.78
C ARG A 11 -17.22 -2.74 16.44
N LEU A 12 -17.39 -2.81 17.76
CA LEU A 12 -18.34 -1.96 18.51
C LEU A 12 -18.02 -0.46 18.40
N LEU A 13 -16.74 -0.13 18.23
CA LEU A 13 -16.26 1.24 18.04
C LEU A 13 -16.18 1.68 16.57
N GLY A 14 -16.42 0.75 15.62
CA GLY A 14 -16.24 1.00 14.19
C GLY A 14 -14.80 1.35 13.81
N ILE A 15 -13.81 0.80 14.53
CA ILE A 15 -12.38 1.07 14.32
C ILE A 15 -11.62 -0.21 13.97
N HIS A 16 -10.43 -0.04 13.41
CA HIS A 16 -9.55 -1.16 13.14
C HIS A 16 -8.95 -1.70 14.46
N PRO A 17 -8.79 -3.03 14.64
CA PRO A 17 -8.25 -3.63 15.87
C PRO A 17 -6.87 -3.09 16.27
N LYS A 18 -6.03 -2.72 15.28
CA LYS A 18 -4.73 -2.08 15.52
C LYS A 18 -4.86 -0.68 16.14
N THR A 19 -5.89 0.08 15.76
CA THR A 19 -6.19 1.40 16.33
C THR A 19 -6.65 1.26 17.77
N LEU A 20 -7.54 0.29 18.05
CA LEU A 20 -7.95 -0.01 19.42
C LEU A 20 -6.76 -0.43 20.29
N HIS A 21 -5.85 -1.26 19.76
CA HIS A 21 -4.61 -1.60 20.46
C HIS A 21 -3.73 -0.39 20.77
N HIS A 22 -3.67 0.59 19.87
CA HIS A 22 -2.92 1.81 20.09
C HIS A 22 -3.55 2.65 21.20
N TRP A 23 -4.87 2.85 21.16
CA TRP A 23 -5.61 3.61 22.18
C TRP A 23 -5.52 2.97 23.56
N LEU A 24 -5.63 1.65 23.65
CA LEU A 24 -5.48 0.93 24.92
C LEU A 24 -4.06 1.04 25.49
N LYS A 25 -3.05 1.06 24.61
CA LYS A 25 -1.65 1.27 25.01
C LYS A 25 -1.43 2.71 25.50
N GLU A 26 -2.04 3.68 24.83
CA GLU A 26 -1.96 5.10 25.18
C GLU A 26 -2.68 5.40 26.51
N ALA A 27 -3.82 4.75 26.75
CA ALA A 27 -4.58 4.85 28.00
C ALA A 27 -4.03 3.99 29.16
N ASN A 28 -2.88 3.33 28.96
CA ASN A 28 -2.23 2.42 29.93
C ASN A 28 -3.17 1.33 30.50
N MET A 29 -4.09 0.83 29.68
CA MET A 29 -5.07 -0.18 30.10
C MET A 29 -4.54 -1.59 29.86
N LEU A 30 -4.66 -2.43 30.90
CA LEU A 30 -4.18 -3.81 30.84
C LEU A 30 -5.12 -4.68 30.00
N LEU A 31 -4.56 -5.35 29.00
CA LEU A 31 -5.26 -6.38 28.24
C LEU A 31 -5.21 -7.70 29.01
N VAL A 32 -6.37 -8.28 29.27
CA VAL A 32 -6.51 -9.57 29.95
C VAL A 32 -6.51 -10.67 28.89
N THR A 33 -5.81 -11.77 29.15
CA THR A 33 -5.86 -12.94 28.26
C THR A 33 -7.19 -13.66 28.41
N HIS A 34 -7.79 -14.10 27.29
CA HIS A 34 -9.07 -14.82 27.32
C HIS A 34 -8.94 -16.13 28.13
N PRO A 35 -9.92 -16.49 28.99
CA PRO A 35 -9.83 -17.66 29.86
C PRO A 35 -9.75 -19.00 29.11
N THR A 36 -10.26 -19.06 27.88
CA THR A 36 -10.27 -20.29 27.05
C THR A 36 -9.12 -20.34 26.04
N ASP A 37 -8.51 -19.20 25.70
CA ASP A 37 -7.45 -19.13 24.68
C ASP A 37 -6.47 -17.99 24.99
N ALA A 38 -5.26 -18.36 25.43
CA ALA A 38 -4.20 -17.42 25.78
C ALA A 38 -3.69 -16.57 24.59
N ARG A 39 -4.04 -16.93 23.34
CA ARG A 39 -3.68 -16.16 22.15
C ARG A 39 -4.61 -14.98 21.91
N ILE A 40 -5.80 -14.98 22.51
CA ILE A 40 -6.79 -13.92 22.34
C ILE A 40 -6.61 -12.89 23.44
N LYS A 41 -6.39 -11.64 23.02
CA LYS A 41 -6.36 -10.49 23.92
C LYS A 41 -7.78 -9.98 24.11
N CYS A 42 -8.19 -9.84 25.36
CA CYS A 42 -9.48 -9.33 25.78
C CYS A 42 -9.33 -8.01 26.53
N VAL A 43 -10.41 -7.23 26.49
CA VAL A 43 -10.57 -5.94 27.14
C VAL A 43 -11.88 -6.01 27.90
N THR A 44 -11.90 -5.44 29.10
CA THR A 44 -13.16 -5.31 29.87
C THR A 44 -14.05 -4.27 29.21
N GLU A 45 -15.35 -4.48 29.27
CA GLU A 45 -16.34 -3.53 28.74
C GLU A 45 -16.17 -2.12 29.33
N GLU A 46 -15.78 -2.03 30.61
CA GLU A 46 -15.48 -0.76 31.30
C GLU A 46 -14.31 -0.01 30.65
N HIS A 47 -13.20 -0.69 30.36
CA HIS A 47 -12.06 -0.09 29.66
C HIS A 47 -12.42 0.35 28.25
N LEU A 48 -13.25 -0.44 27.55
CA LEU A 48 -13.73 -0.09 26.22
C LEU A 48 -14.60 1.18 26.25
N GLN A 49 -15.51 1.29 27.22
CA GLN A 49 -16.36 2.47 27.41
C GLN A 49 -15.56 3.72 27.79
N GLN A 50 -14.51 3.56 28.59
CA GLN A 50 -13.60 4.66 28.95
C GLN A 50 -12.82 5.16 27.72
N VAL A 51 -12.27 4.26 26.90
CA VAL A 51 -11.61 4.62 25.63
C VAL A 51 -12.60 5.25 24.65
N ALA A 52 -13.82 4.73 24.56
CA ALA A 52 -14.90 5.29 23.74
C ALA A 52 -15.19 6.75 24.11
N SER A 53 -15.25 7.02 25.42
CA SER A 53 -15.50 8.35 25.98
C SER A 53 -14.34 9.31 25.71
N LEU A 54 -13.09 8.85 25.89
CA LEU A 54 -11.89 9.67 25.63
C LEU A 54 -11.76 10.09 24.16
N HIS A 55 -12.13 9.22 23.22
CA HIS A 55 -12.02 9.50 21.78
C HIS A 55 -13.33 10.01 21.16
N GLY A 56 -14.34 10.37 21.97
CA GLY A 56 -15.59 10.98 21.51
C GLY A 56 -16.42 10.08 20.58
N ARG A 57 -16.32 8.76 20.73
CA ARG A 57 -17.08 7.78 19.94
C ARG A 57 -18.04 7.04 20.86
N PRO A 58 -19.37 7.23 20.75
CA PRO A 58 -20.30 6.39 21.50
C PRO A 58 -20.15 4.93 21.04
N LEU A 59 -20.04 3.99 21.99
CA LEU A 59 -20.15 2.58 21.66
C LEU A 59 -21.48 2.38 20.94
N GLN A 60 -21.45 1.78 19.75
CA GLN A 60 -22.68 1.29 19.17
C GLN A 60 -23.10 0.11 20.03
N ALA A 61 -23.92 0.39 21.05
CA ALA A 61 -24.63 -0.62 21.81
C ALA A 61 -25.41 -1.43 20.77
N SER A 62 -24.86 -2.59 20.43
CA SER A 62 -25.56 -3.55 19.59
C SER A 62 -26.79 -3.93 20.40
N ARG A 63 -27.95 -3.50 19.91
CA ARG A 63 -29.27 -4.00 20.26
C ARG A 63 -29.15 -5.46 20.73
N PRO A 64 -29.55 -5.80 21.97
CA PRO A 64 -29.59 -7.18 22.39
C PRO A 64 -30.39 -7.96 21.34
N LEU A 65 -29.80 -9.03 20.81
CA LEU A 65 -30.58 -10.08 20.17
C LEU A 65 -31.38 -10.74 21.29
N ASP A 66 -32.44 -10.06 21.71
CA ASP A 66 -33.47 -10.67 22.53
C ASP A 66 -34.18 -11.67 21.64
N ALA A 67 -34.15 -12.91 22.09
CA ALA A 67 -35.07 -13.94 21.71
C ALA A 67 -36.49 -13.46 22.04
N ALA A 68 -37.17 -12.87 21.07
CA ALA A 68 -38.63 -12.74 21.10
C ALA A 68 -39.15 -12.51 19.69
N SER A 69 -39.82 -13.53 19.18
CA SER A 69 -40.63 -13.55 17.97
C SER A 69 -41.54 -12.32 17.86
N PRO A 70 -41.77 -11.77 16.66
CA PRO A 70 -43.03 -11.11 16.38
C PRO A 70 -44.12 -12.17 16.16
N PRO A 71 -45.34 -11.99 16.72
CA PRO A 71 -46.40 -12.97 16.60
C PRO A 71 -46.96 -13.01 15.17
N LEU A 72 -47.23 -14.25 14.75
CA LEU A 72 -48.13 -14.60 13.67
C LEU A 72 -49.43 -13.79 13.78
N ILE A 73 -49.77 -13.05 12.72
CA ILE A 73 -51.17 -12.83 12.36
C ILE A 73 -51.47 -13.71 11.15
N SER A 74 -52.36 -14.64 11.43
CA SER A 74 -53.03 -15.61 10.58
C SER A 74 -53.62 -15.00 9.31
N SER A 75 -53.38 -15.65 8.18
CA SER A 75 -54.37 -15.77 7.11
C SER A 75 -54.15 -17.10 6.41
N GLN A 76 -55.05 -18.02 6.77
CA GLN A 76 -55.25 -19.35 6.22
C GLN A 76 -55.54 -19.26 4.72
N VAL A 77 -54.85 -20.05 3.89
CA VAL A 77 -55.49 -20.72 2.75
C VAL A 77 -54.90 -22.12 2.62
N SER A 78 -55.78 -23.08 2.79
CA SER A 78 -55.57 -24.52 2.77
C SER A 78 -55.06 -25.03 1.42
N VAL A 79 -54.10 -25.94 1.48
CA VAL A 79 -53.80 -26.89 0.39
C VAL A 79 -54.58 -28.18 0.70
N PRO A 80 -55.29 -28.77 -0.27
CA PRO A 80 -55.49 -30.20 -0.29
C PRO A 80 -54.69 -30.82 -1.44
N HIS A 81 -53.90 -31.83 -1.09
CA HIS A 81 -53.27 -32.77 -1.99
C HIS A 81 -54.27 -33.89 -2.32
N VAL A 82 -54.25 -34.40 -3.57
CA VAL A 82 -54.22 -35.82 -3.98
C VAL A 82 -54.87 -36.01 -5.37
N SER A 83 -53.97 -36.30 -6.32
CA SER A 83 -53.98 -37.32 -7.41
C SER A 83 -54.88 -37.27 -8.66
N GLU A 84 -54.16 -37.35 -9.79
CA GLU A 84 -54.30 -38.25 -10.96
C GLU A 84 -55.62 -38.27 -11.77
N ASN A 85 -55.61 -37.75 -13.00
CA ASN A 85 -55.45 -38.55 -14.23
C ASN A 85 -55.69 -37.73 -15.53
N GLU A 86 -55.23 -38.35 -16.61
CA GLU A 86 -55.04 -37.95 -18.01
C GLU A 86 -56.13 -37.17 -18.78
N ALA A 87 -55.65 -36.64 -19.92
CA ALA A 87 -56.31 -36.48 -21.22
C ALA A 87 -56.78 -35.07 -21.64
N GLU A 88 -55.96 -34.50 -22.52
CA GLU A 88 -56.33 -33.94 -23.83
C GLU A 88 -57.29 -32.74 -23.99
N SER A 89 -56.89 -31.92 -24.97
CA SER A 89 -57.69 -31.02 -25.81
C SER A 89 -57.83 -29.56 -25.38
N ALA A 90 -56.97 -28.76 -26.02
CA ALA A 90 -57.23 -27.48 -26.66
C ALA A 90 -58.51 -26.73 -26.25
N SER A 91 -58.33 -25.52 -25.71
CA SER A 91 -59.14 -24.39 -26.18
C SER A 91 -58.42 -23.05 -25.95
N THR A 92 -57.99 -22.50 -27.07
CA THR A 92 -57.83 -21.09 -27.39
C THR A 92 -58.91 -20.22 -26.74
N ALA A 93 -58.50 -19.19 -25.98
CA ALA A 93 -58.96 -17.81 -26.16
C ALA A 93 -58.40 -16.88 -25.07
N CYS A 94 -57.57 -15.94 -25.53
CA CYS A 94 -57.49 -14.56 -25.06
C CYS A 94 -57.31 -14.29 -23.55
N SER A 95 -56.05 -14.31 -23.10
CA SER A 95 -55.58 -13.46 -22.00
C SER A 95 -54.34 -12.66 -22.42
N PHE A 96 -54.41 -12.01 -23.58
CA PHE A 96 -53.52 -10.91 -23.93
C PHE A 96 -54.30 -9.61 -23.74
N LEU A 97 -54.39 -9.09 -22.52
CA LEU A 97 -54.82 -7.71 -22.24
C LEU A 97 -54.74 -7.42 -20.73
N THR A 98 -53.52 -7.39 -20.17
CA THR A 98 -53.17 -6.61 -18.95
C THR A 98 -51.64 -6.57 -18.76
N THR A 99 -50.88 -6.19 -19.80
CA THR A 99 -49.42 -5.94 -19.65
C THR A 99 -49.00 -4.51 -19.95
N GLN A 100 -49.94 -3.62 -20.26
CA GLN A 100 -49.63 -2.27 -20.73
C GLN A 100 -49.31 -1.27 -19.60
N GLY A 101 -49.82 -1.49 -18.38
CA GLY A 101 -49.50 -0.63 -17.22
C GLY A 101 -48.10 -0.91 -16.63
N SER A 102 -47.60 -2.13 -16.75
CA SER A 102 -46.30 -2.56 -16.21
C SER A 102 -45.11 -2.06 -17.05
N GLU A 103 -45.28 -2.00 -18.37
CA GLU A 103 -44.22 -1.60 -19.29
C GLU A 103 -43.87 -0.11 -19.18
N ALA A 104 -44.88 0.76 -19.00
CA ALA A 104 -44.67 2.19 -18.79
C ALA A 104 -43.91 2.47 -17.48
N ASP A 105 -44.24 1.76 -16.40
CA ASP A 105 -43.55 1.86 -15.11
C ASP A 105 -42.08 1.40 -15.21
N LEU A 106 -41.80 0.35 -15.99
CA LEU A 106 -40.44 -0.13 -16.23
C LEU A 106 -39.62 0.87 -17.05
N LEU A 107 -40.19 1.47 -18.10
CA LEU A 107 -39.54 2.50 -18.90
C LEU A 107 -39.25 3.76 -18.05
N GLN A 108 -40.17 4.13 -17.16
CA GLN A 108 -39.96 5.25 -16.23
C GLN A 108 -38.85 4.94 -15.21
N ARG A 109 -38.73 3.69 -14.74
CA ARG A 109 -37.61 3.27 -13.88
C ARG A 109 -36.28 3.26 -14.61
N LEU A 110 -36.25 2.81 -15.87
CA LEU A 110 -35.03 2.79 -16.68
C LEU A 110 -34.53 4.21 -16.97
N SER A 111 -35.41 5.12 -17.40
CA SER A 111 -35.04 6.54 -17.58
C SER A 111 -34.60 7.19 -16.25
N GLY A 112 -35.25 6.83 -15.14
CA GLY A 112 -34.82 7.26 -13.79
C GLY A 112 -33.45 6.73 -13.37
N LEU A 113 -33.06 5.53 -13.81
CA LEU A 113 -31.72 4.98 -13.58
C LEU A 113 -30.68 5.59 -14.51
N GLU A 114 -31.03 5.81 -15.77
CA GLU A 114 -30.16 6.43 -16.77
C GLU A 114 -29.76 7.85 -16.35
N THR A 115 -30.74 8.65 -15.91
CA THR A 115 -30.47 9.98 -15.34
C THR A 115 -29.59 9.93 -14.09
N LYS A 116 -29.79 8.94 -13.20
CA LYS A 116 -28.91 8.74 -12.04
C LYS A 116 -27.48 8.34 -12.43
N ILE A 117 -27.32 7.53 -13.46
CA ILE A 117 -25.99 7.16 -13.98
C ILE A 117 -25.32 8.39 -14.59
N ALA A 118 -26.05 9.18 -15.38
CA ALA A 118 -25.53 10.41 -15.97
C ALA A 118 -25.08 11.40 -14.89
N THR A 119 -25.87 11.60 -13.82
CA THR A 119 -25.48 12.50 -12.73
C THR A 119 -24.28 11.99 -11.94
N LEU A 120 -24.19 10.67 -11.68
CA LEU A 120 -23.01 10.09 -11.02
C LEU A 120 -21.75 10.20 -11.89
N GLN A 121 -21.87 10.00 -13.20
CA GLN A 121 -20.76 10.19 -14.14
C GLN A 121 -20.28 11.64 -14.14
N GLU A 122 -21.20 12.60 -14.12
CA GLU A 122 -20.85 14.02 -14.05
C GLU A 122 -20.18 14.38 -12.71
N GLN A 123 -20.71 13.89 -11.58
CA GLN A 123 -20.07 14.09 -10.27
C GLN A 123 -18.67 13.49 -10.22
N PHE A 124 -18.46 12.32 -10.82
CA PHE A 124 -17.14 11.69 -10.89
C PHE A 124 -16.17 12.48 -11.78
N ALA A 125 -16.65 13.02 -12.91
CA ALA A 125 -15.85 13.88 -13.77
C ALA A 125 -15.42 15.17 -13.05
N GLN A 126 -16.35 15.82 -12.33
CA GLN A 126 -16.06 17.01 -11.53
C GLN A 126 -15.04 16.73 -10.42
N LEU A 127 -15.18 15.62 -9.69
CA LEU A 127 -14.23 15.22 -8.66
C LEU A 127 -12.84 14.94 -9.25
N THR A 128 -12.79 14.25 -10.40
CA THR A 128 -11.54 13.95 -11.09
C THR A 128 -10.81 15.23 -11.49
N LEU A 129 -11.52 16.21 -12.03
CA LEU A 129 -10.96 17.53 -12.36
C LEU A 129 -10.44 18.26 -11.12
N ALA A 130 -11.20 18.26 -10.02
CA ALA A 130 -10.77 18.90 -8.78
C ALA A 130 -9.50 18.25 -8.20
N LEU A 131 -9.39 16.93 -8.25
CA LEU A 131 -8.19 16.21 -7.79
C LEU A 131 -6.97 16.49 -8.68
N LEU A 132 -7.15 16.61 -9.99
CA LEU A 132 -6.07 16.98 -10.90
C LEU A 132 -5.58 18.41 -10.63
N GLN A 133 -6.50 19.36 -10.45
CA GLN A 133 -6.16 20.74 -10.10
C GLN A 133 -5.42 20.85 -8.76
N GLU A 134 -5.85 20.12 -7.74
CA GLU A 134 -5.16 20.18 -6.45
C GLU A 134 -3.78 19.51 -6.50
N ARG A 135 -3.62 18.47 -7.31
CA ARG A 135 -2.31 17.88 -7.59
C ARG A 135 -1.38 18.90 -8.27
N GLU A 136 -1.87 19.62 -9.28
CA GLU A 136 -1.12 20.64 -9.99
C GLU A 136 -0.67 21.77 -9.05
N ARG A 137 -1.62 22.34 -8.30
CA ARG A 137 -1.32 23.37 -7.27
C ARG A 137 -0.33 22.88 -6.22
N SER A 138 -0.45 21.63 -5.77
CA SER A 138 0.47 21.03 -4.81
C SER A 138 1.88 20.91 -5.38
N VAL A 139 2.01 20.54 -6.65
CA VAL A 139 3.31 20.49 -7.34
C VAL A 139 3.90 21.88 -7.50
N GLU A 140 3.11 22.87 -7.91
CA GLU A 140 3.57 24.27 -8.03
C GLU A 140 4.02 24.86 -6.69
N ARG A 141 3.28 24.62 -5.61
CA ARG A 141 3.70 25.03 -4.25
C ARG A 141 5.02 24.39 -3.84
N ARG A 142 5.24 23.12 -4.20
CA ARG A 142 6.52 22.45 -3.92
C ARG A 142 7.66 23.01 -4.76
N LEU A 143 7.42 23.29 -6.05
CA LEU A 143 8.41 23.88 -6.94
C LEU A 143 8.81 25.28 -6.48
N THR A 144 7.84 26.14 -6.17
CA THR A 144 8.09 27.49 -5.64
C THR A 144 8.82 27.47 -4.30
N THR A 145 8.51 26.52 -3.42
CA THR A 145 9.25 26.31 -2.17
C THR A 145 10.71 25.92 -2.44
N LEU A 146 10.94 24.99 -3.38
CA LEU A 146 12.29 24.58 -3.77
C LEU A 146 13.06 25.73 -4.42
N GLU A 147 12.41 26.51 -5.29
CA GLU A 147 13.00 27.67 -5.94
C GLU A 147 13.40 28.73 -4.92
N SER A 148 12.54 29.04 -3.94
CA SER A 148 12.87 29.96 -2.84
C SER A 148 14.06 29.48 -2.00
N LEU A 149 14.20 28.17 -1.78
CA LEU A 149 15.37 27.60 -1.10
C LEU A 149 16.65 27.66 -1.95
N MET A 150 16.52 27.66 -3.28
CA MET A 150 17.65 27.73 -4.21
C MET A 150 18.08 29.18 -4.52
N GLN A 151 17.18 30.17 -4.43
CA GLN A 151 17.48 31.58 -4.71
C GLN A 151 18.66 32.17 -3.91
N PRO A 152 18.82 31.90 -2.59
CA PRO A 152 19.99 32.36 -1.82
C PRO A 152 21.31 31.70 -2.28
N LEU A 153 21.24 30.49 -2.83
CA LEU A 153 22.40 29.72 -3.27
C LEU A 153 22.96 30.24 -4.60
N VAL A 154 22.12 30.79 -5.47
CA VAL A 154 22.49 31.32 -6.78
C VAL A 154 22.80 32.82 -6.72
N GLY A 155 22.12 33.58 -5.84
CA GLY A 155 22.29 35.04 -5.73
C GLY A 155 23.63 35.52 -5.15
N THR A 156 24.40 34.65 -4.49
CA THR A 156 25.68 35.04 -3.85
C THR A 156 26.90 34.93 -4.79
N GLN A 157 26.76 34.32 -5.98
CA GLN A 157 27.91 33.96 -6.84
C GLN A 157 28.21 34.95 -7.98
N LEU A 158 27.54 36.12 -8.07
CA LEU A 158 27.71 37.06 -9.20
C LEU A 158 28.05 38.51 -8.80
N SER A 159 28.79 38.70 -7.70
CA SER A 159 29.45 39.99 -7.45
C SER A 159 30.87 39.78 -6.94
N ALA A 160 31.77 39.46 -7.88
CA ALA A 160 33.13 39.97 -7.92
C ALA A 160 33.87 39.34 -9.11
N LEU A 161 33.87 40.03 -10.25
CA LEU A 161 34.94 39.89 -11.24
C LEU A 161 36.02 40.93 -10.87
N PRO A 162 37.29 40.54 -10.80
CA PRO A 162 38.22 40.97 -11.85
C PRO A 162 39.15 39.85 -12.34
N THR A 163 39.24 39.67 -13.65
CA THR A 163 40.39 39.05 -14.36
C THR A 163 41.49 40.10 -14.59
N PRO A 164 42.75 39.76 -15.01
CA PRO A 164 43.32 38.45 -15.33
C PRO A 164 44.72 38.19 -14.70
N GLY A 165 45.14 36.92 -14.61
CA GLY A 165 46.51 36.54 -14.27
C GLY A 165 46.76 35.08 -14.59
N VAL A 166 47.61 34.84 -15.58
CA VAL A 166 48.04 33.53 -16.10
C VAL A 166 48.79 32.77 -15.00
N GLU A 167 48.33 31.59 -14.61
CA GLU A 167 49.22 30.52 -14.12
C GLU A 167 48.53 29.15 -14.09
N GLN A 168 49.36 28.14 -14.29
CA GLN A 168 49.10 26.76 -14.70
C GLN A 168 48.10 26.00 -13.80
N GLU A 169 47.21 25.22 -14.44
CA GLU A 169 46.24 24.35 -13.75
C GLU A 169 46.96 23.13 -13.13
N PRO A 170 46.95 22.95 -11.79
CA PRO A 170 47.33 21.69 -11.14
C PRO A 170 46.13 20.73 -11.15
N PRO A 171 46.34 19.40 -11.03
CA PRO A 171 45.23 18.43 -10.98
C PRO A 171 44.30 18.76 -9.81
N GLY A 172 43.07 19.17 -10.15
CA GLY A 172 42.13 19.74 -9.20
C GLY A 172 41.87 18.85 -7.97
N PRO A 173 41.76 19.44 -6.77
CA PRO A 173 41.44 18.67 -5.57
C PRO A 173 40.06 18.05 -5.73
N ARG A 174 40.00 16.71 -5.60
CA ARG A 174 38.76 15.95 -5.46
C ARG A 174 37.89 16.67 -4.43
N ARG A 175 36.73 17.20 -4.87
CA ARG A 175 35.79 17.90 -4.00
C ARG A 175 35.48 17.00 -2.82
N ALA A 176 35.98 17.35 -1.64
CA ALA A 176 35.62 16.65 -0.42
C ALA A 176 34.10 16.70 -0.27
N PRO A 177 33.44 15.59 0.09
CA PRO A 177 32.00 15.56 0.23
C PRO A 177 31.58 16.62 1.26
N ARG A 178 30.76 17.57 0.80
CA ARG A 178 30.17 18.60 1.65
C ARG A 178 29.47 17.90 2.83
N PRO A 179 29.73 18.30 4.09
CA PRO A 179 28.99 17.77 5.22
C PRO A 179 27.49 17.98 4.99
N LEU A 180 26.76 16.88 4.84
CA LEU A 180 25.33 16.88 4.54
C LEU A 180 24.54 17.31 5.77
N HIS A 181 23.44 18.03 5.54
CA HIS A 181 22.53 18.42 6.61
C HIS A 181 21.86 17.16 7.22
N PRO A 182 21.58 17.09 8.54
CA PRO A 182 21.07 15.87 9.19
C PRO A 182 19.81 15.28 8.54
N VAL A 183 18.93 16.13 8.02
CA VAL A 183 17.72 15.71 7.30
C VAL A 183 18.04 15.08 5.95
N GLU A 184 19.04 15.59 5.23
CA GLU A 184 19.51 15.01 3.97
C GLU A 184 20.22 13.68 4.20
N GLN A 185 21.00 13.57 5.27
CA GLN A 185 21.62 12.32 5.69
C GLN A 185 20.58 11.25 6.03
N LEU A 186 19.48 11.66 6.68
CA LEU A 186 18.37 10.78 7.02
C LEU A 186 17.47 10.43 5.82
N ALA A 187 17.36 11.31 4.84
CA ALA A 187 16.67 11.03 3.57
C ALA A 187 17.50 10.10 2.68
N ARG A 188 18.83 10.32 2.62
CA ARG A 188 19.77 9.49 1.86
C ARG A 188 19.97 8.12 2.48
N SER A 189 19.98 7.99 3.81
CA SER A 189 20.03 6.68 4.49
C SER A 189 18.81 5.80 4.21
N ARG A 190 17.68 6.39 3.80
CA ARG A 190 16.45 5.65 3.42
C ARG A 190 16.43 5.22 1.96
N MET A 191 17.31 5.77 1.11
CA MET A 191 17.40 5.41 -0.31
C MET A 191 18.42 4.27 -0.45
N PRO A 192 17.97 3.03 -0.75
CA PRO A 192 18.88 1.92 -0.99
C PRO A 192 19.71 2.21 -2.25
N PRO A 193 21.02 1.89 -2.26
CA PRO A 193 21.86 2.05 -3.42
C PRO A 193 21.31 1.29 -4.62
N LEU A 194 21.50 1.85 -5.81
CA LEU A 194 21.07 1.31 -7.10
C LEU A 194 22.26 0.70 -7.83
N ILE A 195 22.10 -0.52 -8.31
CA ILE A 195 23.03 -1.20 -9.21
C ILE A 195 22.31 -1.28 -10.56
N GLU A 196 22.83 -0.61 -11.56
CA GLU A 196 22.22 -0.50 -12.88
C GLU A 196 23.18 -0.96 -13.98
N TYR A 197 22.63 -1.72 -14.93
CA TYR A 197 23.34 -2.12 -16.14
C TYR A 197 23.41 -0.93 -17.10
N SER A 198 24.63 -0.46 -17.38
CA SER A 198 24.88 0.73 -18.21
C SER A 198 25.29 0.38 -19.65
N ALA A 199 26.14 -0.63 -19.81
CA ALA A 199 26.72 -1.06 -21.07
C ALA A 199 27.01 -2.57 -21.02
N PRO A 200 27.32 -3.24 -22.15
CA PRO A 200 27.69 -4.66 -22.18
C PRO A 200 28.70 -5.05 -21.10
N GLY A 201 28.25 -5.83 -20.11
CA GLY A 201 29.06 -6.29 -18.99
C GLY A 201 29.44 -5.24 -17.94
N THR A 202 28.94 -4.00 -18.06
CA THR A 202 29.32 -2.89 -17.17
C THR A 202 28.15 -2.47 -16.28
N TYR A 203 28.39 -2.54 -14.98
CA TYR A 203 27.44 -2.15 -13.94
C TYR A 203 27.90 -0.88 -13.25
N VAL A 204 26.99 0.07 -13.12
CA VAL A 204 27.20 1.32 -12.38
C VAL A 204 26.47 1.20 -11.05
N ILE A 205 27.13 1.62 -9.98
CA ILE A 205 26.58 1.62 -8.64
C ILE A 205 26.35 3.06 -8.23
N ILE A 206 25.11 3.40 -7.89
CA ILE A 206 24.70 4.74 -7.48
C ILE A 206 24.25 4.66 -6.02
N SER A 207 25.09 5.16 -5.12
CA SER A 207 24.77 5.37 -3.71
C SER A 207 24.21 6.77 -3.51
N SER A 208 23.23 6.90 -2.61
CA SER A 208 22.69 8.20 -2.19
C SER A 208 23.70 9.01 -1.37
N GLN A 209 24.68 8.34 -0.76
CA GLN A 209 25.68 8.95 0.11
C GLN A 209 26.91 9.40 -0.70
N GLU A 210 27.48 8.50 -1.51
CA GLU A 210 28.71 8.76 -2.28
C GLU A 210 28.46 9.16 -3.74
N GLY A 211 27.25 9.01 -4.28
CA GLY A 211 26.99 9.17 -5.71
C GLY A 211 27.39 7.94 -6.50
N GLU A 212 28.06 8.12 -7.64
CA GLU A 212 28.57 7.02 -8.45
C GLU A 212 29.78 6.36 -7.77
N VAL A 213 29.67 5.07 -7.48
CA VAL A 213 30.73 4.27 -6.86
C VAL A 213 31.27 3.29 -7.90
N HIS A 214 32.51 3.50 -8.32
CA HIS A 214 33.21 2.55 -9.18
C HIS A 214 33.75 1.38 -8.35
N LEU A 215 32.96 0.32 -8.20
CA LEU A 215 33.42 -0.96 -7.69
C LEU A 215 33.48 -1.97 -8.82
N GLU A 216 34.57 -2.74 -8.86
CA GLU A 216 34.67 -3.88 -9.76
C GLU A 216 33.67 -4.96 -9.32
N PRO A 217 32.73 -5.38 -10.17
CA PRO A 217 31.75 -6.39 -9.79
C PRO A 217 32.42 -7.73 -9.46
N ASN A 218 31.92 -8.44 -8.45
CA ASN A 218 32.47 -9.70 -7.93
C ASN A 218 33.87 -9.59 -7.26
N SER A 219 34.43 -8.39 -7.13
CA SER A 219 35.66 -8.19 -6.35
C SER A 219 35.41 -8.33 -4.85
N ARG A 220 36.49 -8.41 -4.05
CA ARG A 220 36.36 -8.38 -2.60
C ARG A 220 35.71 -7.09 -2.10
N ALA A 221 36.07 -5.95 -2.70
CA ALA A 221 35.51 -4.64 -2.37
C ALA A 221 33.99 -4.59 -2.63
N TRP A 222 33.51 -5.27 -3.67
CA TRP A 222 32.07 -5.42 -3.94
C TRP A 222 31.34 -6.14 -2.82
N PHE A 223 31.86 -7.28 -2.35
CA PHE A 223 31.23 -8.05 -1.28
C PHE A 223 31.30 -7.35 0.08
N ASP A 224 32.43 -6.69 0.38
CA ASP A 224 32.59 -5.91 1.60
C ASP A 224 31.61 -4.72 1.60
N TRP A 225 31.45 -4.04 0.45
CA TRP A 225 30.44 -3.00 0.27
C TRP A 225 29.02 -3.55 0.46
N LEU A 226 28.64 -4.66 -0.19
CA LEU A 226 27.33 -5.29 0.02
C LEU A 226 27.10 -5.68 1.50
N ALA A 227 28.13 -6.11 2.22
CA ALA A 227 28.03 -6.42 3.64
C ALA A 227 27.72 -5.19 4.51
N THR A 228 27.99 -3.97 4.05
CA THR A 228 27.54 -2.74 4.75
C THR A 228 26.04 -2.48 4.58
N LEU A 229 25.41 -3.04 3.54
CA LEU A 229 24.06 -2.70 3.15
C LEU A 229 23.00 -3.60 3.80
N SER A 230 21.85 -2.99 4.12
CA SER A 230 20.64 -3.72 4.51
C SER A 230 19.70 -3.99 3.34
N SER A 231 19.79 -3.20 2.27
CA SER A 231 19.04 -3.37 1.03
C SER A 231 19.69 -2.65 -0.14
N PHE A 232 19.44 -3.11 -1.36
CA PHE A 232 19.87 -2.48 -2.61
C PHE A 232 18.81 -2.68 -3.70
N ARG A 233 18.84 -1.87 -4.75
CA ARG A 233 18.03 -2.05 -5.95
C ARG A 233 18.92 -2.56 -7.08
N PHE A 234 18.45 -3.55 -7.81
CA PHE A 234 19.15 -4.09 -8.97
C PHE A 234 18.29 -3.90 -10.22
N VAL A 235 18.90 -3.35 -11.27
CA VAL A 235 18.32 -3.17 -12.60
C VAL A 235 19.30 -3.77 -13.59
N GLY A 236 18.97 -4.97 -14.06
CA GLY A 236 19.71 -5.66 -15.10
C GLY A 236 18.95 -5.63 -16.43
N PRO A 237 19.58 -6.12 -17.51
CA PRO A 237 18.95 -6.15 -18.84
C PRO A 237 17.71 -7.05 -18.88
N MET A 238 17.71 -8.14 -18.10
CA MET A 238 16.65 -9.15 -18.09
C MET A 238 15.60 -8.94 -16.99
N GLY A 239 15.67 -7.82 -16.25
CA GLY A 239 14.71 -7.52 -15.20
C GLY A 239 15.28 -6.72 -14.04
N ARG A 240 14.43 -6.45 -13.05
CA ARG A 240 14.77 -5.66 -11.88
C ARG A 240 14.23 -6.28 -10.60
N PHE A 241 14.83 -5.99 -9.46
CA PHE A 241 14.30 -6.35 -8.14
C PHE A 241 14.91 -5.49 -7.04
N THR A 242 14.40 -5.60 -5.82
CA THR A 242 15.04 -5.03 -4.63
C THR A 242 15.57 -6.16 -3.77
N GLY A 243 16.88 -6.14 -3.50
CA GLY A 243 17.54 -7.06 -2.59
C GLY A 243 17.43 -6.55 -1.16
N HIS A 244 17.07 -7.44 -0.23
CA HIS A 244 17.01 -7.15 1.19
C HIS A 244 17.79 -8.20 1.96
N ARG A 245 18.58 -7.74 2.94
CA ARG A 245 19.24 -8.61 3.89
C ARG A 245 18.24 -9.06 4.95
N GLY A 246 18.12 -10.37 5.11
CA GLY A 246 17.18 -10.95 6.06
C GLY A 246 17.79 -11.16 7.43
N TYR A 247 16.93 -11.33 8.42
CA TYR A 247 17.31 -11.62 9.82
C TYR A 247 16.76 -12.99 10.18
N LYS A 248 17.53 -13.76 10.94
CA LYS A 248 17.14 -15.01 11.57
C LYS A 248 17.47 -14.85 13.05
N ASP A 249 16.47 -15.03 13.90
CA ASP A 249 16.60 -15.05 15.36
C ASP A 249 17.28 -13.81 15.97
N GLY A 250 16.94 -12.62 15.48
CA GLY A 250 17.42 -11.34 16.02
C GLY A 250 18.88 -10.99 15.72
N GLN A 251 19.64 -11.91 15.11
CA GLN A 251 20.98 -11.63 14.60
C GLN A 251 20.92 -11.22 13.11
N GLN A 252 21.81 -10.31 12.70
CA GLN A 252 22.02 -9.99 11.29
C GLN A 252 22.55 -11.22 10.57
N THR A 253 21.65 -12.04 10.05
CA THR A 253 22.03 -13.18 9.23
C THR A 253 22.49 -12.68 7.88
N ARG A 254 23.59 -13.24 7.36
CA ARG A 254 24.23 -12.77 6.13
C ARG A 254 23.50 -13.19 4.85
N TYR A 255 22.22 -13.54 4.93
CA TYR A 255 21.45 -13.99 3.78
C TYR A 255 20.66 -12.87 3.12
N TRP A 256 20.44 -13.02 1.83
CA TRP A 256 19.79 -12.05 0.97
C TRP A 256 18.56 -12.66 0.31
N SER A 257 17.55 -11.82 0.14
CA SER A 257 16.33 -12.14 -0.59
C SER A 257 16.05 -11.03 -1.59
N ALA A 258 15.77 -11.41 -2.83
CA ALA A 258 15.22 -10.53 -3.85
C ALA A 258 13.71 -10.47 -3.67
N SER A 259 13.14 -9.28 -3.79
CA SER A 259 11.71 -9.09 -3.86
C SER A 259 11.30 -8.15 -4.99
N ARG A 260 10.13 -8.40 -5.56
CA ARG A 260 9.52 -7.53 -6.56
C ARG A 260 8.00 -7.52 -6.41
N CYS A 261 7.44 -6.32 -6.38
CA CYS A 261 6.00 -6.12 -6.33
C CYS A 261 5.45 -5.77 -7.72
N VAL A 262 4.51 -6.57 -8.22
CA VAL A 262 3.77 -6.31 -9.47
C VAL A 262 2.29 -6.63 -9.25
N ARG A 263 1.39 -5.71 -9.64
CA ARG A 263 -0.08 -5.90 -9.54
C ARG A 263 -0.54 -6.45 -8.17
N ARG A 264 -0.09 -5.82 -7.08
CA ARG A 264 -0.34 -6.21 -5.66
C ARG A 264 0.22 -7.57 -5.23
N HIS A 265 0.93 -8.30 -6.09
CA HIS A 265 1.61 -9.55 -5.75
C HIS A 265 3.09 -9.28 -5.49
N THR A 266 3.64 -9.91 -4.45
CA THR A 266 5.06 -9.81 -4.12
C THR A 266 5.74 -11.14 -4.42
N TYR A 267 6.62 -11.13 -5.43
CA TYR A 267 7.47 -12.25 -5.78
C TYR A 267 8.74 -12.16 -4.95
N LYS A 268 9.14 -13.26 -4.31
CA LYS A 268 10.33 -13.33 -3.47
C LYS A 268 11.20 -14.50 -3.92
N GLN A 269 12.50 -14.25 -4.05
CA GLN A 269 13.48 -15.24 -4.42
C GLN A 269 14.67 -15.17 -3.47
N TYR A 270 15.13 -16.31 -2.98
CA TYR A 270 16.33 -16.39 -2.16
C TYR A 270 17.58 -16.18 -3.03
N LEU A 271 18.47 -15.28 -2.61
CA LEU A 271 19.70 -14.92 -3.33
C LEU A 271 20.94 -15.62 -2.78
N GLY A 272 20.90 -16.14 -1.55
CA GLY A 272 22.06 -16.72 -0.89
C GLY A 272 22.73 -15.80 0.12
N MET A 273 23.98 -16.08 0.46
CA MET A 273 24.80 -15.26 1.34
C MET A 273 25.44 -14.10 0.57
N THR A 274 26.02 -13.12 1.28
CA THR A 274 26.72 -11.99 0.63
C THR A 274 27.75 -12.45 -0.39
N GLU A 275 28.52 -13.51 -0.09
CA GLU A 275 29.56 -14.07 -0.98
C GLU A 275 29.01 -14.68 -2.28
N SER A 276 27.74 -15.08 -2.30
CA SER A 276 27.08 -15.62 -3.50
C SER A 276 26.39 -14.55 -4.34
N LEU A 277 26.45 -13.27 -3.95
CA LEU A 277 25.87 -12.15 -4.71
C LEU A 277 26.78 -11.71 -5.85
N SER A 278 27.10 -12.64 -6.76
CA SER A 278 27.76 -12.30 -8.01
C SER A 278 26.77 -11.66 -8.99
N ILE A 279 27.27 -10.86 -9.94
CA ILE A 279 26.45 -10.27 -11.00
C ILE A 279 25.64 -11.33 -11.73
N ALA A 280 26.26 -12.45 -12.10
CA ALA A 280 25.58 -13.55 -12.77
C ALA A 280 24.41 -14.13 -11.94
N ASN A 281 24.53 -14.15 -10.61
CA ASN A 281 23.45 -14.60 -9.74
C ASN A 281 22.31 -13.56 -9.64
N LEU A 282 22.66 -12.27 -9.60
CA LEU A 282 21.68 -11.18 -9.62
C LEU A 282 20.90 -11.18 -10.95
N GLU A 283 21.59 -11.30 -12.09
CA GLU A 283 20.98 -11.40 -13.42
C GLU A 283 20.05 -12.61 -13.53
N ARG A 284 20.53 -13.80 -13.14
CA ARG A 284 19.72 -15.03 -13.15
C ARG A 284 18.45 -14.87 -12.31
N THR A 285 18.58 -14.23 -11.14
CA THR A 285 17.44 -13.99 -10.26
C THR A 285 16.48 -12.95 -10.82
N ALA A 286 17.00 -11.88 -11.43
CA ALA A 286 16.19 -10.87 -12.11
C ALA A 286 15.38 -11.48 -13.27
N ALA A 287 16.03 -12.31 -14.10
CA ALA A 287 15.38 -13.02 -15.20
C ALA A 287 14.29 -13.97 -14.67
N ARG A 288 14.60 -14.78 -13.65
CA ARG A 288 13.62 -15.70 -13.04
C ARG A 288 12.40 -14.96 -12.49
N LEU A 289 12.62 -13.88 -11.73
CA LEU A 289 11.52 -13.07 -11.21
C LEU A 289 10.70 -12.43 -12.33
N GLN A 290 11.33 -12.00 -13.42
CA GLN A 290 10.63 -11.47 -14.59
C GLN A 290 9.77 -12.55 -15.27
N SER A 291 10.30 -13.76 -15.49
CA SER A 291 9.54 -14.88 -16.06
C SER A 291 8.36 -15.30 -15.18
N ASP A 292 8.55 -15.36 -13.85
CA ASP A 292 7.48 -15.71 -12.90
C ASP A 292 6.33 -14.68 -12.92
N ILE A 293 6.65 -13.42 -13.24
CA ILE A 293 5.67 -12.33 -13.38
C ILE A 293 4.93 -12.42 -14.71
N GLU A 294 5.62 -12.79 -15.80
CA GLU A 294 5.03 -12.91 -17.14
C GLU A 294 4.17 -14.15 -17.30
N ALA A 295 4.46 -15.22 -16.55
CA ALA A 295 3.70 -16.46 -16.58
C ALA A 295 2.34 -16.40 -15.86
N ARG A 296 1.95 -15.26 -15.26
CA ARG A 296 0.72 -15.07 -14.46
C ARG A 296 -0.15 -13.92 -14.96
#